data_AF-A0A2A5GD64-F1
#
_entry.id   AF-A0A2A5GD64-F1
#
_cell.length_a   1.000
_cell.length_b   1.000
_cell.length_c   1.000
_cell.angle_alpha   90.00
_cell.angle_beta   90.00
_cell.angle_gamma   90.00
#
_symmetry.space_group_name_H-M   'P 1'
#
loop_
_entity.id
_entity.type
_entity.pdbx_description
1 polymer ?
#
loop_
_entity_poly.entity_id
_entity_poly.type
_entity_poly.pdbx_seq_one_letter_code
_entity_poly.pdbx_strand_id
1 'polypeptide(L)'
;MLYPNPNMPDSKIQFNKRYENYIGGEWVAPVKGQYFENISPVNGEVFSEFPRSTAEDIELALDAAHKAKDAWGKTSVTERSNILLKIADRIEENLELLAIAETWDNGKGIRETLAADVPLSADHFRY
;
A
#
# COMPACT_ATOMS: atom_id res chain seq x y z
N MET A 1 -10.31 10.29 19.34
CA MET A 1 -11.24 10.30 18.18
C MET A 1 -11.66 8.86 17.96
N LEU A 2 -12.96 8.59 17.80
CA LEU A 2 -13.45 7.26 17.44
C LEU A 2 -13.69 7.25 15.93
N TYR A 3 -13.14 6.26 15.24
CA TYR A 3 -13.34 6.08 13.80
C TYR A 3 -14.47 5.08 13.59
N PRO A 4 -15.45 5.39 12.71
CA PRO A 4 -16.38 4.38 12.22
C PRO A 4 -15.61 3.24 11.55
N ASN A 5 -16.17 2.03 11.59
CA ASN A 5 -15.59 0.90 10.86
C ASN A 5 -15.50 1.26 9.36
N PRO A 6 -14.36 1.02 8.68
CA PRO A 6 -14.25 1.17 7.24
C PRO A 6 -15.34 0.39 6.51
N ASN A 7 -15.68 0.84 5.30
CA ASN A 7 -16.72 0.23 4.46
C ASN A 7 -18.16 0.35 4.97
N MET A 8 -18.39 1.05 6.10
CA MET A 8 -19.73 1.39 6.57
C MET A 8 -20.22 2.72 5.95
N PRO A 9 -21.55 2.95 5.88
CA PRO A 9 -22.12 4.15 5.25
C PRO A 9 -21.64 5.48 5.83
N ASP A 10 -21.28 5.51 7.11
CA ASP A 10 -20.79 6.68 7.84
C ASP A 10 -19.26 6.80 7.86
N SER A 11 -18.54 5.82 7.29
CA SER A 11 -17.09 5.86 7.20
C SER A 11 -16.62 6.65 5.99
N LYS A 12 -15.70 7.58 6.25
CA LYS A 12 -15.00 8.35 5.20
C LYS A 12 -14.05 7.48 4.38
N ILE A 13 -13.69 6.30 4.88
CA ILE A 13 -12.71 5.42 4.26
C ILE A 13 -13.39 4.15 3.77
N GLN A 14 -13.23 3.93 2.47
CA GLN A 14 -13.78 2.81 1.73
C GLN A 14 -12.60 2.10 1.07
N PHE A 15 -12.39 0.85 1.44
CA PHE A 15 -11.41 -0.03 0.82
C PHE A 15 -12.06 -0.85 -0.28
N ASN A 16 -11.29 -1.20 -1.30
CA ASN A 16 -11.79 -2.06 -2.37
C ASN A 16 -11.98 -3.47 -1.83
N LYS A 17 -13.04 -4.14 -2.27
CA LYS A 17 -13.25 -5.56 -1.92
C LYS A 17 -12.13 -6.47 -2.41
N ARG A 18 -11.44 -6.06 -3.48
CA ARG A 18 -10.35 -6.79 -4.12
C ARG A 18 -9.32 -5.81 -4.65
N TYR A 19 -8.05 -6.16 -4.46
CA TYR A 19 -6.89 -5.45 -5.00
C TYR A 19 -6.15 -6.33 -6.01
N GLU A 20 -5.33 -5.68 -6.83
CA GLU A 20 -4.50 -6.33 -7.85
C GLU A 20 -3.01 -6.16 -7.51
N ASN A 21 -2.13 -6.86 -8.23
CA ASN A 21 -0.69 -6.58 -8.13
C ASN A 21 -0.41 -5.21 -8.75
N TYR A 22 0.58 -4.48 -8.26
CA TYR A 22 1.06 -3.26 -8.92
C TYR A 22 2.40 -3.54 -9.61
N ILE A 23 2.36 -3.80 -10.91
CA ILE A 23 3.52 -4.26 -11.70
C ILE A 23 3.71 -3.31 -12.89
N GLY A 24 4.92 -2.77 -13.03
CA GLY A 24 5.27 -1.93 -14.18
C GLY A 24 4.50 -0.61 -14.30
N GLY A 25 3.90 -0.14 -13.21
CA GLY A 25 3.08 1.08 -13.18
C GLY A 25 1.58 0.83 -13.38
N GLU A 26 1.14 -0.42 -13.46
CA GLU A 26 -0.24 -0.80 -13.71
C GLU A 26 -0.77 -1.77 -12.65
N TRP A 27 -2.09 -1.78 -12.45
CA TRP A 27 -2.80 -2.78 -11.65
C TRP A 27 -3.05 -4.03 -12.49
N VAL A 28 -2.50 -5.17 -12.08
CA VAL A 28 -2.46 -6.42 -12.85
C VAL A 28 -3.03 -7.57 -12.03
N ALA A 29 -4.05 -8.24 -12.56
CA ALA A 29 -4.59 -9.46 -11.95
C ALA A 29 -3.55 -10.58 -11.91
N PRO A 30 -3.54 -11.44 -10.89
CA PRO A 30 -2.62 -12.56 -10.81
C PRO A 30 -2.81 -13.49 -12.01
N VAL A 31 -1.72 -14.00 -12.57
CA VAL A 31 -1.70 -14.82 -13.80
C VAL A 31 -2.64 -16.02 -13.70
N LYS A 32 -2.72 -16.65 -12.53
CA LYS A 32 -3.60 -17.81 -12.29
C LYS A 32 -5.01 -17.43 -11.80
N GLY A 33 -5.32 -16.14 -11.71
CA GLY A 33 -6.60 -15.62 -11.23
C GLY A 33 -6.90 -15.95 -9.75
N GLN A 34 -5.88 -16.32 -8.98
CA GLN A 34 -6.04 -16.75 -7.59
C GLN A 34 -5.93 -15.56 -6.64
N TYR A 35 -6.85 -15.48 -5.70
CA TYR A 35 -6.86 -14.48 -4.64
C TYR A 35 -6.97 -15.18 -3.29
N PHE A 36 -6.65 -14.45 -2.22
CA PHE A 36 -6.92 -14.89 -0.86
C PHE A 36 -7.57 -13.77 -0.05
N GLU A 37 -8.39 -14.18 0.91
CA GLU A 37 -9.05 -13.28 1.83
C GLU A 37 -8.06 -12.80 2.89
N ASN A 38 -8.01 -11.49 3.09
CA ASN A 38 -7.42 -10.86 4.25
C ASN A 38 -8.51 -10.69 5.31
N ILE A 39 -8.37 -11.40 6.43
CA ILE A 39 -9.34 -11.39 7.53
C ILE A 39 -8.80 -10.44 8.60
N SER A 40 -9.58 -9.40 8.93
CA SER A 40 -9.14 -8.42 9.93
C SER A 40 -9.12 -9.04 11.33
N PRO A 41 -8.04 -8.84 12.11
CA PRO A 41 -8.01 -9.23 13.51
C PRO A 41 -8.93 -8.38 14.40
N VAL A 42 -9.44 -7.25 13.90
CA VAL A 42 -10.29 -6.33 14.67
C VAL A 42 -11.68 -6.93 14.94
N ASN A 43 -12.25 -7.62 13.96
CA ASN A 43 -13.60 -8.20 14.06
C ASN A 43 -13.70 -9.64 13.54
N GLY A 44 -12.65 -10.19 12.94
CA GLY A 44 -12.64 -11.54 12.37
C GLY A 44 -13.36 -11.66 11.03
N GLU A 45 -13.69 -10.55 10.37
CA GLU A 45 -14.38 -10.54 9.08
C GLU A 45 -13.40 -10.30 7.92
N VAL A 46 -13.79 -10.71 6.72
CA VAL A 46 -13.02 -10.45 5.50
C VAL A 46 -12.98 -8.94 5.24
N PHE A 47 -11.78 -8.39 5.23
CA PHE A 47 -11.52 -6.97 5.00
C PHE A 47 -11.34 -6.65 3.51
N SER A 48 -10.57 -7.47 2.80
CA SER A 48 -10.30 -7.34 1.36
C SER A 48 -9.71 -8.64 0.80
N GLU A 49 -9.76 -8.83 -0.51
CA GLU A 49 -9.03 -9.91 -1.20
C GLU A 49 -7.77 -9.37 -1.88
N PHE A 50 -6.68 -10.13 -1.80
CA PHE A 50 -5.41 -9.80 -2.45
C PHE A 50 -4.93 -10.93 -3.36
N PRO A 51 -4.12 -10.63 -4.39
CA PRO A 51 -3.59 -11.63 -5.29
C PRO A 51 -2.78 -12.68 -4.53
N ARG A 52 -3.09 -13.97 -4.76
CA ARG A 52 -2.22 -15.08 -4.37
C ARG A 52 -1.20 -15.28 -5.48
N SER A 53 -0.27 -14.33 -5.58
CA SER A 53 0.73 -14.27 -6.64
C SER A 53 1.61 -15.50 -6.67
N THR A 54 1.92 -15.93 -7.88
CA THR A 54 2.67 -17.15 -8.21
C THR A 54 4.03 -16.80 -8.82
N ALA A 55 4.85 -17.82 -9.13
CA ALA A 55 6.15 -17.59 -9.75
C ALA A 55 6.02 -16.81 -11.06
N GLU A 56 4.96 -17.05 -11.83
CA GLU A 56 4.69 -16.34 -13.09
C GLU A 56 4.44 -14.83 -12.88
N ASP A 57 3.77 -14.45 -11.79
CA ASP A 57 3.57 -13.04 -11.41
C ASP A 57 4.88 -12.37 -10.98
N ILE A 58 5.75 -13.13 -10.31
CA ILE A 58 7.07 -12.65 -9.88
C ILE A 58 7.94 -12.39 -11.11
N GLU A 59 7.94 -13.28 -12.10
CA GLU A 59 8.69 -13.05 -13.35
C GLU A 59 8.20 -11.78 -14.08
N LEU A 60 6.89 -11.51 -14.13
CA LEU A 60 6.37 -10.26 -14.68
C LEU A 60 6.87 -9.02 -13.92
N ALA A 61 6.95 -9.10 -12.58
CA ALA A 61 7.49 -8.03 -11.75
C ALA A 61 8.99 -7.82 -11.98
N LEU A 62 9.76 -8.90 -12.12
CA LEU A 62 11.19 -8.85 -12.42
C LEU A 62 11.46 -8.25 -13.80
N ASP A 63 10.73 -8.69 -14.82
CA ASP A 63 10.84 -8.14 -16.18
C ASP A 63 10.56 -6.63 -16.19
N ALA A 64 9.52 -6.18 -15.49
CA ALA A 64 9.19 -4.77 -15.35
C ALA A 64 10.31 -3.98 -14.63
N ALA A 65 10.85 -4.53 -13.54
CA ALA A 65 11.94 -3.91 -12.79
C ALA A 65 13.23 -3.82 -13.63
N HIS A 66 13.59 -4.89 -14.35
CA HIS A 66 14.76 -4.92 -15.23
C HIS A 66 14.63 -3.93 -16.38
N LYS A 67 13.44 -3.80 -16.97
CA LYS A 67 13.15 -2.81 -18.01
C LYS A 67 13.30 -1.37 -17.51
N ALA A 68 12.90 -1.09 -16.27
CA ALA A 68 12.99 0.25 -15.68
C ALA A 68 14.40 0.61 -15.18
N LYS A 69 15.20 -0.40 -14.79
CA LYS A 69 16.49 -0.26 -14.12
C LYS A 69 17.44 0.74 -14.79
N ASP A 70 17.67 0.61 -16.09
CA ASP A 70 18.68 1.41 -16.78
C ASP A 70 18.28 2.88 -16.91
N ALA A 71 16.99 3.15 -17.14
CA ALA A 71 16.47 4.52 -17.20
C ALA A 71 16.53 5.18 -15.82
N TRP A 72 16.02 4.50 -14.79
CA TRP A 72 16.05 4.98 -13.40
C TRP A 72 17.49 5.16 -12.87
N GLY A 73 18.40 4.26 -13.23
CA GLY A 73 19.81 4.34 -12.85
C GLY A 73 20.51 5.57 -13.43
N LYS A 74 20.07 6.06 -14.59
CA LYS A 74 20.60 7.28 -15.24
C LYS A 74 19.96 8.57 -14.73
N THR A 75 18.84 8.49 -13.99
CA THR A 75 18.19 9.65 -13.36
C THR A 75 19.19 10.38 -12.45
N SER A 76 19.14 11.71 -12.44
CA SER A 76 20.05 12.49 -11.59
C SER A 76 19.78 12.26 -10.10
N VAL A 77 20.78 12.47 -9.24
CA VAL A 77 20.61 12.38 -7.78
C VAL A 77 19.51 13.34 -7.30
N THR A 78 19.50 14.57 -7.82
CA THR A 78 18.49 15.60 -7.49
C THR A 78 17.08 15.13 -7.86
N GLU A 79 16.90 14.58 -9.06
CA GLU A 79 15.59 14.12 -9.50
C GLU A 79 15.09 12.93 -8.69
N ARG A 80 15.97 11.96 -8.37
CA ARG A 80 15.60 10.85 -7.48
C ARG A 80 15.23 11.35 -6.09
N SER A 81 16.00 12.27 -5.51
CA SER A 81 15.69 12.88 -4.20
C SER A 81 14.32 13.58 -4.22
N ASN A 82 14.03 14.37 -5.26
CA ASN A 82 12.72 15.01 -5.41
C ASN A 82 11.57 14.01 -5.52
N ILE A 83 11.79 12.83 -6.13
CA ILE A 83 10.77 11.77 -6.20
C ILE A 83 10.55 11.14 -4.82
N LEU A 84 11.60 10.86 -4.05
CA LEU A 84 11.48 10.33 -2.68
C LEU A 84 10.75 11.32 -1.76
N LEU A 85 11.06 12.62 -1.85
CA LEU A 85 10.36 13.66 -1.11
C LEU A 85 8.87 13.72 -1.48
N LYS A 86 8.53 13.60 -2.77
CA LYS A 86 7.13 13.50 -3.19
C LYS A 86 6.43 12.27 -2.63
N ILE A 87 7.13 11.13 -2.47
CA ILE A 87 6.55 9.94 -1.84
C ILE A 87 6.22 10.24 -0.38
N ALA A 88 7.12 10.89 0.37
CA ALA A 88 6.86 11.32 1.74
C ALA A 88 5.63 12.24 1.84
N ASP A 89 5.54 13.25 0.96
CA ASP A 89 4.40 14.17 0.92
C ASP A 89 3.09 13.41 0.65
N ARG A 90 3.10 12.44 -0.27
CA ARG A 90 1.91 11.60 -0.54
C ARG A 90 1.52 10.72 0.64
N ILE A 91 2.47 10.23 1.43
CA ILE A 91 2.18 9.48 2.66
C ILE A 91 1.50 10.40 3.69
N GLU A 92 2.04 11.60 3.90
CA GLU A 92 1.47 12.60 4.83
C GLU A 92 0.06 13.05 4.41
N GLU A 93 -0.13 13.33 3.11
CA GLU A 93 -1.43 13.69 2.54
C GLU A 93 -2.50 12.59 2.73
N ASN A 94 -2.07 11.33 2.85
CA ASN A 94 -2.96 10.17 3.01
C ASN A 94 -2.84 9.53 4.41
N LEU A 95 -2.34 10.27 5.41
CA LEU A 95 -2.00 9.75 6.73
C LEU A 95 -3.17 9.00 7.38
N GLU A 96 -4.38 9.58 7.39
CA GLU A 96 -5.55 8.97 8.02
C GLU A 96 -5.97 7.67 7.32
N LEU A 97 -5.91 7.65 5.99
CA LEU A 97 -6.22 6.48 5.16
C LEU A 97 -5.24 5.34 5.46
N LEU A 98 -3.94 5.61 5.42
CA LEU A 98 -2.89 4.61 5.63
C LEU A 98 -2.89 4.08 7.07
N ALA A 99 -3.10 4.96 8.06
CA ALA A 99 -3.14 4.56 9.47
C ALA A 99 -4.35 3.65 9.80
N ILE A 100 -5.49 3.89 9.15
CA ILE A 100 -6.68 3.04 9.28
C ILE A 100 -6.48 1.72 8.55
N ALA A 101 -5.87 1.70 7.37
CA ALA A 101 -5.51 0.46 6.68
C ALA A 101 -4.61 -0.41 7.57
N GLU A 102 -3.54 0.17 8.12
CA GLU A 102 -2.60 -0.53 9.01
C GLU A 102 -3.29 -1.05 10.28
N THR A 103 -4.18 -0.25 10.88
CA THR A 103 -4.96 -0.66 12.06
C THR A 103 -5.85 -1.86 11.77
N TRP A 104 -6.51 -1.86 10.62
CA TRP A 104 -7.47 -2.91 10.27
C TRP A 104 -6.82 -4.18 9.75
N ASP A 105 -5.66 -4.08 9.10
CA ASP A 105 -4.88 -5.23 8.66
C ASP A 105 -4.10 -5.87 9.83
N ASN A 106 -3.41 -5.04 10.62
CA ASN A 106 -2.51 -5.51 11.67
C ASN A 106 -3.18 -5.72 13.03
N GLY A 107 -4.20 -4.91 13.37
CA GLY A 107 -4.86 -4.91 14.68
C GLY A 107 -4.26 -3.95 15.71
N LYS A 108 -3.26 -3.15 15.32
CA LYS A 108 -2.67 -2.10 16.18
C LYS A 108 -3.70 -1.03 16.55
N GLY A 109 -3.51 -0.41 17.72
CA GLY A 109 -4.35 0.71 18.10
C GLY A 109 -4.11 1.92 17.20
N ILE A 110 -5.18 2.51 16.65
CA ILE A 110 -5.13 3.64 15.69
C ILE A 110 -4.26 4.84 16.12
N ARG A 111 -4.12 5.06 17.44
CA ARG A 111 -3.22 6.10 17.96
C ARG A 111 -1.77 5.86 17.56
N GLU A 112 -1.32 4.61 17.55
CA GLU A 112 0.06 4.25 17.21
C GLU A 112 0.30 4.44 15.72
N THR A 113 -0.59 3.95 14.86
CA THR A 113 -0.41 4.07 13.41
C THR A 113 -0.53 5.51 12.92
N LEU A 114 -1.39 6.34 13.53
CA LEU A 114 -1.51 7.78 13.23
C LEU A 114 -0.33 8.61 13.70
N ALA A 115 0.23 8.30 14.88
CA ALA A 115 1.21 9.17 15.54
C ALA A 115 2.65 8.69 15.38
N ALA A 116 2.87 7.42 15.04
CA ALA A 116 4.20 6.82 14.91
C ALA A 116 4.38 6.15 13.55
N ASP A 117 3.68 5.05 13.25
CA ASP A 117 4.06 4.18 12.12
C ASP A 117 4.03 4.91 10.76
N VAL A 118 2.91 5.58 10.44
CA VAL A 118 2.77 6.29 9.15
C VAL A 118 3.64 7.55 9.10
N PRO A 119 3.69 8.42 10.13
CA PRO A 119 4.62 9.55 10.16
C PRO A 119 6.10 9.15 10.03
N LEU A 120 6.53 8.09 10.72
CA LEU A 120 7.91 7.60 10.65
C LEU A 120 8.22 7.02 9.27
N SER A 121 7.26 6.37 8.60
CA SER A 121 7.44 5.96 7.21
C SER A 121 7.69 7.15 6.29
N ALA A 122 6.98 8.27 6.46
CA ALA A 122 7.24 9.48 5.69
C ALA A 122 8.63 10.07 5.99
N ASP A 123 9.03 10.08 7.27
CA ASP A 123 10.35 10.57 7.69
C ASP A 123 11.50 9.72 7.09
N HIS A 124 11.34 8.39 7.03
CA HIS A 124 12.31 7.51 6.38
C HIS A 124 12.49 7.78 4.88
N PHE A 125 11.46 8.29 4.19
CA PHE A 125 11.61 8.73 2.79
C PHE A 125 12.28 10.11 2.66
N ARG A 126 12.28 10.92 3.73
CA ARG A 126 12.93 12.24 3.78
C ARG A 126 14.40 12.19 4.20
N TYR A 127 14.77 11.20 5.02
CA TYR A 127 16.14 10.94 5.47
C TYR A 127 17.07 10.51 4.32
#